data_AF-A0A5A9GH74-F1
#
_entry.id   AF-A0A5A9GH74-F1
#
_cell.length_a   1.000
_cell.length_b   1.000
_cell.length_c   1.000
_cell.angle_alpha   90.00
_cell.angle_beta   90.00
_cell.angle_gamma   90.00
#
_symmetry.space_group_name_H-M   'P 1'
#
loop_
_entity.id
_entity.type
_entity.pdbx_description
1 polymer ?
#
loop_
_entity_poly.entity_id
_entity_poly.type
_entity_poly.pdbx_seq_one_letter_code
_entity_poly.pdbx_strand_id
1 'polypeptide(L)' 'MSKIDCADGVFTSASLHLDVVDEFIAITQSKLNTATSDFTRDSLTDLLAGLTEQRETYRAVLTAAQTSAEPVAALAA' A
#
# COMPACT_ATOMS: atom_id res chain seq x y z
N MET A 1 22.28 7.89 -12.77
CA MET A 1 21.04 7.20 -12.38
C MET A 1 20.34 6.78 -13.65
N SER A 2 20.24 5.48 -13.90
CA SER A 2 19.45 4.95 -15.01
C SER A 2 17.96 5.10 -14.71
N LYS A 3 17.11 5.02 -15.75
CA LYS A 3 15.66 4.93 -15.58
C LYS A 3 15.25 3.70 -14.78
N ILE A 4 16.04 2.62 -14.90
CA ILE A 4 15.85 1.36 -14.16
C ILE A 4 16.10 1.59 -12.67
N ASP A 5 17.24 2.18 -12.29
CA ASP A 5 17.55 2.49 -10.88
C ASP A 5 16.48 3.38 -10.22
N CYS A 6 15.87 4.30 -10.99
CA CYS A 6 14.77 5.14 -10.52
C CYS A 6 13.49 4.30 -10.28
N ALA A 7 13.15 3.41 -11.21
CA ALA A 7 12.01 2.51 -11.08
C ALA A 7 12.15 1.57 -9.88
N ASP A 8 13.35 1.02 -9.65
CA ASP A 8 13.64 0.16 -8.49
C ASP A 8 13.48 0.91 -7.16
N GLY A 9 13.93 2.17 -7.11
CA GLY A 9 13.75 3.04 -5.95
C GLY A 9 12.28 3.34 -5.65
N VAL A 10 11.48 3.63 -6.69
CA VAL A 10 10.03 3.84 -6.56
C VAL A 10 9.34 2.56 -6.10
N PHE A 11 9.71 1.40 -6.65
CA PHE A 11 9.13 0.11 -6.27
C PHE A 11 9.43 -0.25 -4.81
N THR A 12 10.67 -0.05 -4.37
CA THR A 12 11.09 -0.29 -2.99
C THR A 12 10.33 0.63 -2.03
N SER A 13 10.22 1.91 -2.36
CA SER A 13 9.47 2.89 -1.56
C SER A 13 7.98 2.54 -1.47
N ALA A 14 7.36 2.18 -2.60
CA ALA A 14 5.95 1.78 -2.64
C ALA A 14 5.68 0.49 -1.86
N SER A 15 6.61 -0.46 -1.86
CA SER A 15 6.51 -1.69 -1.07
C SER A 15 6.59 -1.41 0.43
N LEU A 16 7.55 -0.59 0.86
CA LEU A 16 7.67 -0.16 2.26
C LEU A 16 6.41 0.59 2.72
N HIS A 17 5.84 1.45 1.86
CA HIS A 17 4.62 2.18 2.19
C HIS A 17 3.42 1.23 2.38
N LEU A 18 3.33 0.15 1.62
CA LEU A 18 2.30 -0.87 1.84
C LEU A 18 2.43 -1.56 3.19
N ASP A 19 3.64 -1.94 3.59
CA ASP A 19 3.87 -2.59 4.89
C ASP A 19 3.41 -1.69 6.04
N VAL A 20 3.71 -0.39 5.93
CA VAL A 20 3.28 0.63 6.90
C VAL A 20 1.75 0.75 6.90
N VAL A 21 1.11 0.83 5.73
CA VAL A 21 -0.37 0.90 5.63
C VAL A 21 -1.03 -0.34 6.25
N ASP A 22 -0.50 -1.53 6.02
CA ASP A 22 -1.00 -2.77 6.62
C ASP A 22 -0.89 -2.75 8.15
N GLU A 23 0.21 -2.21 8.70
CA GLU A 23 0.35 -2.03 10.15
C GLU A 23 -0.65 -1.01 10.70
N PHE A 24 -0.86 0.13 10.02
CA PHE A 24 -1.86 1.12 10.43
C PHE A 24 -3.28 0.57 10.39
N ILE A 25 -3.61 -0.29 9.41
CA ILE A 25 -4.88 -1.01 9.35
C ILE A 25 -5.03 -1.91 10.58
N ALA A 26 -4.01 -2.72 10.91
CA ALA A 26 -4.05 -3.61 12.06
C ALA A 26 -4.22 -2.84 13.38
N ILE A 27 -3.51 -1.71 13.54
CA ILE A 27 -3.64 -0.84 14.72
C ILE A 27 -5.05 -0.22 14.78
N THR A 28 -5.58 0.27 13.67
CA THR A 28 -6.93 0.86 13.60
C THR A 28 -8.00 -0.15 13.97
N GLN A 29 -7.91 -1.38 13.45
CA GLN A 29 -8.80 -2.48 13.79
C GLN A 29 -8.69 -2.85 15.28
N SER A 30 -7.46 -2.94 15.81
CA SER A 30 -7.25 -3.20 17.24
C SER A 30 -7.89 -2.11 18.12
N LYS A 31 -7.76 -0.83 17.75
CA LYS A 31 -8.38 0.28 18.47
C LYS A 31 -9.89 0.22 18.38
N LEU A 32 -10.44 -0.06 17.20
CA LEU A 32 -11.88 -0.18 16.95
C LEU A 32 -12.53 -1.26 17.84
N ASN A 33 -11.85 -2.41 18.01
CA ASN A 33 -12.32 -3.50 18.88
C ASN A 33 -12.42 -3.10 20.35
N THR A 34 -11.65 -2.12 20.79
CA THR A 34 -11.64 -1.62 22.17
C THR A 34 -12.44 -0.33 22.37
N ALA A 35 -12.92 0.29 21.28
CA ALA A 35 -13.59 1.58 21.32
C ALA A 35 -15.02 1.45 21.87
N THR A 36 -15.31 2.20 22.92
CA THR A 36 -16.63 2.24 23.58
C THR A 36 -17.45 3.48 23.23
N SER A 37 -16.81 4.52 22.70
CA SER A 37 -17.46 5.76 22.24
C SER A 37 -17.94 5.60 20.80
N ASP A 38 -19.20 5.91 20.52
CA ASP A 38 -19.79 5.85 19.18
C ASP A 38 -19.05 6.76 18.20
N PHE A 39 -18.71 7.99 18.60
CA PHE A 39 -17.93 8.91 17.79
C PHE A 39 -16.55 8.34 17.41
N THR A 40 -15.87 7.70 18.39
CA THR A 40 -14.56 7.09 18.14
C THR A 40 -14.67 5.88 17.21
N ARG A 41 -15.73 5.07 17.36
CA ARG A 41 -15.97 3.93 16.46
C ARG A 41 -16.23 4.40 15.02
N ASP A 42 -17.03 5.43 14.84
CA ASP A 42 -17.34 6.02 13.54
C ASP A 42 -16.07 6.56 12.86
N SER A 43 -15.32 7.40 13.58
CA SER A 43 -14.05 7.97 13.10
C SER A 43 -13.01 6.90 12.73
N LEU A 44 -12.90 5.83 13.53
CA LEU A 44 -11.99 4.71 13.23
C LEU A 44 -12.46 3.86 12.06
N THR A 45 -13.78 3.77 11.83
CA THR A 45 -14.36 3.08 10.66
C THR A 45 -14.05 3.85 9.38
N ASP A 46 -14.21 5.16 9.39
CA ASP A 46 -13.85 6.03 8.27
C ASP A 46 -12.35 5.98 7.98
N LEU A 47 -11.51 6.04 9.02
CA LEU A 47 -10.07 5.90 8.88
C LEU A 47 -9.70 4.53 8.27
N LEU A 48 -10.33 3.45 8.73
CA LEU A 48 -10.09 2.10 8.22
C LEU A 48 -10.46 1.99 6.74
N ALA A 49 -11.56 2.62 6.31
CA ALA A 49 -11.97 2.66 4.91
C ALA A 49 -10.90 3.36 4.05
N GLY A 50 -10.44 4.55 4.48
CA GLY A 50 -9.40 5.30 3.76
C GLY A 50 -8.06 4.55 3.68
N LEU A 51 -7.64 3.91 4.77
CA LEU A 51 -6.41 3.09 4.78
C LEU A 51 -6.54 1.87 3.84
N THR A 52 -7.70 1.24 3.79
CA THR A 52 -7.95 0.10 2.90
C THR A 52 -7.91 0.54 1.43
N GLU A 53 -8.53 1.68 1.09
CA GLU A 53 -8.46 2.26 -0.25
C GLU A 53 -7.02 2.61 -0.66
N GLN A 54 -6.25 3.20 0.25
CA GLN A 54 -4.84 3.49 0.04
C GLN A 54 -4.05 2.20 -0.25
N ARG A 55 -4.26 1.14 0.54
CA ARG A 55 -3.62 -0.16 0.34
C ARG A 55 -3.89 -0.72 -1.05
N GLU A 56 -5.16 -0.73 -1.48
CA GLU A 56 -5.52 -1.26 -2.80
C GLU A 56 -4.90 -0.42 -3.94
N THR A 57 -4.82 0.90 -3.78
CA THR A 57 -4.15 1.79 -4.74
C THR A 57 -2.67 1.44 -4.89
N TYR A 58 -1.94 1.30 -3.78
CA TYR A 58 -0.52 0.93 -3.84
C TYR A 58 -0.30 -0.47 -4.40
N ARG A 59 -1.18 -1.45 -4.09
CA ARG A 59 -1.14 -2.78 -4.71
C ARG A 59 -1.32 -2.72 -6.22
N ALA A 60 -2.25 -1.89 -6.70
CA ALA A 60 -2.44 -1.68 -8.14
C ALA A 60 -1.19 -1.09 -8.80
N VAL A 61 -0.52 -0.12 -8.16
CA VAL A 61 0.73 0.46 -8.66
C VAL A 61 1.84 -0.59 -8.72
N LEU A 62 2.03 -1.40 -7.68
CA LEU A 62 3.05 -2.46 -7.68
C LEU A 62 2.76 -3.53 -8.74
N THR A 63 1.50 -3.92 -8.91
CA THR A 63 1.08 -4.90 -9.92
C THR A 63 1.34 -4.36 -11.34
N ALA A 64 0.99 -3.09 -11.59
CA ALA A 64 1.28 -2.43 -12.86
C ALA A 64 2.78 -2.34 -13.12
N ALA A 65 3.58 -2.03 -12.09
CA ALA A 65 5.03 -1.97 -12.19
C ALA A 65 5.66 -3.33 -12.51
N GLN A 66 5.20 -4.41 -11.88
CA GLN A 66 5.65 -5.79 -12.16
C GLN A 66 5.33 -6.21 -13.59
N THR A 67 4.11 -5.93 -14.06
CA THR A 67 3.67 -6.23 -15.44
C THR A 67 4.47 -5.43 -16.48
N SER A 68 4.93 -4.23 -16.10
CA SER A 68 5.77 -3.37 -16.96
C SER A 68 7.24 -3.79 -17.05
N ALA A 69 7.70 -4.70 -16.18
CA ALA A 69 9.07 -5.22 -16.16
C ALA A 69 9.27 -6.46 -17.05
N GLU A 70 8.19 -7.18 -17.38
CA GLU A 70 8.21 -8.34 -18.29
C GLU A 70 8.67 -8.06 -19.75
N PRO A 71 8.40 -6.89 -20.39
CA PRO A 71 8.82 -6.67 -21.77
C PRO A 71 10.32 -6.35 -21.91
N VAL A 72 11.05 -6.09 -20.82
CA VAL A 72 12.50 -5.82 -20.88
C VAL A 72 13.34 -7.10 -20.76
N ALA A 73 12.86 -8.09 -20.00
CA ALA A 73 13.54 -9.39 -19.89
C ALA A 73 13.42 -10.25 -21.16
N ALA A 74 12.28 -10.16 -21.86
CA ALA A 74 12.04 -10.90 -23.11
C ALA A 74 12.80 -10.35 -24.33
N LEU A 75 13.27 -9.09 -24.28
CA LEU A 75 14.05 -8.47 -25.37
C LEU A 75 15.57 -8.69 -25.24
N ALA A 76 16.02 -9.34 -24.17
CA ALA A 76 17.43 -9.60 -23.86
C ALA A 76 17.84 -11.08 -23.96
N ALA A 77 16.95 -11.95 -24.44
CA ALA A 77 17.18 -13.39 -24.64
C ALA A 77 17.29 -13.76 -26.12
#